data_AF-C0BC80-F1
#
_entry.id   AF-C0BC80-F1
#
_cell.length_a   1.000
_cell.length_b   1.000
_cell.length_c   1.000
_cell.angle_alpha   90.00
_cell.angle_beta   90.00
_cell.angle_gamma   90.00
#
_symmetry.space_group_name_H-M   'P 1'
#
loop_
_entity.id
_entity.type
_entity.pdbx_description
1 polymer ?
#
loop_
_entity_poly.entity_id
_entity_poly.type
_entity_poly.pdbx_seq_one_letter_code
_entity_poly.pdbx_strand_id
1 'polypeptide(L)'
;MDFFWGWINAIIPVLIVPYYSVIGGWVIKYLLEYVKGNSSSLAQDGYFSEFISNGFSTEICFIIFCLITLIIIYAGVRNGIERVSKFMMPILIVLSLIISIYSVTRPGAMEGVKYFLVPNPKNFSWMSVVAAMGQMFYSLSIAMGILITFGSYMKKDISIEDSTRNVEVFDTAIAIMAGLMIIPAVFAFSGGNPDTLQAGPALMFITIPKVFENMGLGTAIGILFFLLVLFAALTSSIALTESAVSTFEDEIGWSRKKSTVLVGVIMIVLGSLSSLGYGPLAFVKIIGMQFLDFFDFLTNSVMMPIAALMTSLW
;
A
#
# COMPACT_ATOMS: atom_id res chain seq x y z
N MET A 1 17.38 -21.74 -6.82
CA MET A 1 16.38 -21.37 -7.85
C MET A 1 17.13 -21.12 -9.13
N ASP A 2 16.67 -21.64 -10.28
CA ASP A 2 17.34 -21.38 -11.55
C ASP A 2 17.57 -19.88 -11.76
N PHE A 3 18.74 -19.55 -12.31
CA PHE A 3 19.22 -18.18 -12.53
C PHE A 3 18.24 -17.29 -13.30
N PHE A 4 17.21 -17.81 -13.98
CA PHE A 4 16.22 -16.98 -14.65
C PHE A 4 15.04 -16.55 -13.74
N TRP A 5 14.63 -17.43 -12.82
CA TRP A 5 13.42 -17.23 -12.01
C TRP A 5 13.66 -16.36 -10.78
N GLY A 6 14.86 -16.46 -10.19
CA GLY A 6 15.29 -15.55 -9.12
C GLY A 6 15.25 -14.07 -9.56
N TRP A 7 15.60 -13.79 -10.82
CA TRP A 7 15.62 -12.43 -11.35
C TRP A 7 14.22 -11.84 -11.59
N ILE A 8 13.21 -12.66 -11.90
CA ILE A 8 11.83 -12.17 -11.98
C ILE A 8 11.36 -11.71 -10.59
N ASN A 9 11.58 -12.53 -9.55
CA ASN A 9 11.24 -12.19 -8.17
C ASN A 9 11.99 -10.94 -7.67
N ALA A 10 13.21 -10.74 -8.15
CA ALA A 10 14.06 -9.60 -7.85
C ALA A 10 13.61 -8.28 -8.52
N ILE A 11 13.13 -8.33 -9.76
CA ILE A 11 12.72 -7.14 -10.51
C ILE A 11 11.37 -6.61 -10.03
N ILE A 12 10.47 -7.48 -9.56
CA ILE A 12 9.14 -7.09 -9.06
C ILE A 12 9.22 -5.99 -7.99
N PRO A 13 9.94 -6.13 -6.86
CA PRO A 13 10.02 -5.07 -5.86
C PRO A 13 10.69 -3.80 -6.42
N VAL A 14 11.67 -3.93 -7.31
CA VAL A 14 12.32 -2.77 -7.97
C VAL A 14 11.33 -1.95 -8.81
N LEU A 15 10.31 -2.59 -9.39
CA LEU A 15 9.24 -1.93 -10.15
C LEU A 15 8.08 -1.45 -9.27
N ILE A 16 7.80 -2.12 -8.14
CA ILE A 16 6.70 -1.76 -7.24
C ILE A 16 7.04 -0.54 -6.38
N VAL A 17 8.22 -0.53 -5.73
CA VAL A 17 8.63 0.56 -4.81
C VAL A 17 8.43 1.97 -5.40
N PRO A 18 8.84 2.26 -6.66
CA PRO A 18 8.72 3.60 -7.21
C PRO A 18 7.28 4.13 -7.24
N TYR A 19 6.34 3.40 -7.86
CA TYR A 19 4.96 3.86 -7.97
C TYR A 19 4.21 3.77 -6.64
N TYR A 20 4.53 2.77 -5.81
CA TYR A 20 3.99 2.65 -4.46
C TYR A 20 4.36 3.87 -3.60
N SER A 21 5.57 4.41 -3.79
CA SER A 21 6.04 5.60 -3.10
C SER A 21 5.36 6.88 -3.55
N VAL A 22 4.86 6.93 -4.79
CA VAL A 22 4.01 8.04 -5.26
C VAL A 22 2.70 8.06 -4.47
N ILE A 23 2.06 6.90 -4.29
CA ILE A 23 0.86 6.76 -3.46
C ILE A 23 1.16 7.13 -2.00
N GLY A 24 2.31 6.70 -1.47
CA GLY A 24 2.80 7.14 -0.15
C GLY A 24 2.95 8.66 -0.03
N GLY A 25 3.41 9.33 -1.09
CA GLY A 25 3.43 10.78 -1.20
C GLY A 25 2.04 11.41 -1.13
N TRP A 26 1.03 10.82 -1.79
CA TRP A 26 -0.35 11.28 -1.69
C TRP A 26 -0.87 11.21 -0.25
N VAL A 27 -0.54 10.15 0.47
CA VAL A 27 -0.90 9.99 1.89
C VAL A 27 -0.27 11.10 2.76
N ILE A 28 1.00 11.45 2.53
CA ILE A 28 1.66 12.57 3.22
C ILE A 28 0.91 13.88 2.95
N LYS A 29 0.56 14.17 1.69
CA LYS A 29 -0.19 15.38 1.33
C LYS A 29 -1.49 15.47 2.11
N TYR A 30 -2.30 14.41 2.10
CA TYR A 30 -3.59 14.40 2.78
C TYR A 30 -3.44 14.55 4.30
N LEU A 31 -2.48 13.85 4.92
CA LEU A 31 -2.20 13.99 6.34
C LEU A 31 -1.85 15.45 6.70
N LEU A 32 -0.98 16.08 5.92
CA LEU A 32 -0.58 17.47 6.15
C LEU A 32 -1.75 18.44 6.02
N GLU A 33 -2.62 18.26 5.04
CA GLU A 33 -3.80 19.11 4.86
C GLU A 33 -4.83 18.93 5.98
N TYR A 34 -5.02 17.71 6.48
CA TYR A 34 -5.84 17.46 7.66
C TYR A 34 -5.26 18.12 8.92
N VAL A 35 -3.95 18.03 9.13
CA VAL A 35 -3.27 18.66 10.28
C VAL A 35 -3.34 20.19 10.21
N LYS A 36 -3.33 20.78 9.01
CA LYS A 36 -3.52 22.23 8.79
C LYS A 36 -4.97 22.69 9.01
N GLY A 37 -5.93 21.77 9.14
CA GLY A 37 -7.35 22.10 9.24
C GLY A 37 -8.05 22.32 7.91
N ASN A 38 -7.45 21.92 6.78
CA ASN A 38 -8.02 22.07 5.45
C ASN A 38 -8.94 20.88 5.06
N SER A 39 -9.57 20.19 6.02
CA SER A 39 -10.34 18.97 5.76
C SER A 39 -11.49 19.18 4.77
N SER A 40 -12.17 20.32 4.84
CA SER A 40 -13.26 20.66 3.92
C SER A 40 -12.79 20.82 2.47
N SER A 41 -11.53 21.23 2.24
CA SER A 41 -10.97 21.31 0.87
C SER A 41 -10.72 19.93 0.29
N LEU A 42 -10.31 18.96 1.11
CA LEU A 42 -10.05 17.58 0.69
C LEU A 42 -11.32 16.84 0.24
N ALA A 43 -12.48 17.26 0.74
CA ALA A 43 -13.79 16.71 0.37
C ALA A 43 -14.36 17.32 -0.92
N GLN A 44 -13.75 18.39 -1.47
CA GLN A 44 -14.24 19.03 -2.69
C GLN A 44 -14.04 18.14 -3.91
N ASP A 45 -15.00 18.21 -4.84
CA ASP A 45 -14.88 17.56 -6.14
C ASP A 45 -13.67 18.10 -6.90
N GLY A 46 -12.88 17.20 -7.47
CA GLY A 46 -11.70 17.56 -8.26
C GLY A 46 -10.42 17.80 -7.46
N TYR A 47 -10.47 17.96 -6.13
CA TYR A 47 -9.26 18.22 -5.31
C TYR A 47 -8.15 17.20 -5.57
N PHE A 48 -8.47 15.90 -5.54
CA PHE A 48 -7.50 14.84 -5.79
C PHE A 48 -6.90 14.94 -7.20
N SER A 49 -7.74 15.14 -8.22
CA SER A 49 -7.32 15.26 -9.61
C SER A 49 -6.44 16.49 -9.86
N GLU A 50 -6.78 17.63 -9.25
CA GLU A 50 -5.95 18.84 -9.28
C GLU A 50 -4.61 18.64 -8.58
N PHE A 51 -4.61 17.92 -7.46
CA PHE A 51 -3.38 17.61 -6.74
C PHE A 51 -2.45 16.70 -7.55
N ILE A 52 -2.93 15.57 -8.08
CA ILE A 52 -2.07 14.62 -8.83
C ILE A 52 -1.64 15.14 -10.20
N SER A 53 -2.37 16.11 -10.76
CA SER A 53 -1.98 16.79 -12.00
C SER A 53 -1.01 17.96 -11.75
N ASN A 54 -0.92 18.46 -10.52
CA ASN A 54 0.09 19.42 -10.11
C ASN A 54 1.44 18.72 -9.89
N GLY A 55 2.19 18.55 -10.98
CA GLY A 55 3.46 17.82 -10.98
C GLY A 55 4.44 18.29 -9.91
N PHE A 56 4.51 19.59 -9.59
CA PHE A 56 5.41 20.07 -8.53
C PHE A 56 4.97 19.62 -7.14
N SER A 57 3.68 19.77 -6.81
CA SER A 57 3.17 19.37 -5.49
C SER A 57 3.21 17.86 -5.29
N THR A 58 2.86 17.07 -6.31
CA THR A 58 2.90 15.60 -6.23
C THR A 58 4.34 15.11 -6.06
N GLU A 59 5.26 15.65 -6.86
CA GLU A 59 6.66 15.23 -6.88
C GLU A 59 7.38 15.52 -5.55
N ILE A 60 7.11 16.68 -4.92
CA ILE A 60 7.69 16.98 -3.60
C ILE A 60 7.25 15.96 -2.56
N CYS A 61 5.95 15.66 -2.50
CA CYS A 61 5.43 14.70 -1.53
C CYS A 61 5.99 13.28 -1.78
N PHE A 62 6.10 12.88 -3.04
CA PHE A 62 6.75 11.65 -3.46
C PHE A 62 8.22 11.59 -3.02
N ILE A 63 9.02 12.63 -3.30
CA ILE A 63 10.44 12.68 -2.91
C ILE A 63 10.58 12.61 -1.39
N ILE A 64 9.74 13.31 -0.63
CA ILE A 64 9.77 13.25 0.84
C ILE A 64 9.52 11.81 1.32
N PHE A 65 8.50 11.13 0.78
CA PHE A 65 8.22 9.74 1.13
C PHE A 65 9.39 8.81 0.79
N CYS A 66 10.01 8.99 -0.39
CA CYS A 66 11.18 8.23 -0.81
C CYS A 66 12.35 8.42 0.14
N LEU A 67 12.66 9.67 0.50
CA LEU A 67 13.76 9.99 1.40
C LEU A 67 13.55 9.36 2.78
N ILE A 68 12.34 9.40 3.34
CA ILE A 68 12.02 8.73 4.60
C ILE A 68 12.32 7.22 4.49
N THR A 69 11.84 6.57 3.43
CA THR A 69 12.08 5.13 3.20
C THR A 69 13.59 4.85 3.09
N LEU A 70 14.30 5.58 2.23
CA LEU A 70 15.72 5.37 1.98
C LEU A 70 16.60 5.61 3.22
N ILE A 71 16.26 6.60 4.04
CA ILE A 71 16.97 6.86 5.32
C ILE A 71 16.86 5.64 6.24
N ILE A 72 15.67 5.02 6.32
CA ILE A 72 15.44 3.83 7.15
C ILE A 72 16.23 2.63 6.62
N ILE A 73 16.22 2.41 5.30
CA ILE A 73 16.99 1.33 4.66
C ILE A 73 18.50 1.52 4.84
N TYR A 74 18.97 2.76 4.72
CA TYR A 74 20.37 3.12 4.90
C TYR A 74 20.85 2.90 6.35
N ALA A 75 19.97 3.05 7.34
CA ALA A 75 20.26 2.72 8.74
C ALA A 75 20.42 1.20 8.99
N GLY A 76 20.03 0.36 8.03
CA GLY A 76 20.19 -1.11 8.07
C GLY A 76 19.05 -1.85 8.76
N VAL A 77 19.05 -3.19 8.64
CA VAL A 77 17.97 -4.06 9.10
C VAL A 77 17.65 -3.85 10.59
N ARG A 78 18.66 -3.93 11.47
CA ARG A 78 18.43 -3.86 12.93
C ARG A 78 18.17 -2.44 13.46
N ASN A 79 18.90 -1.45 12.96
CA ASN A 79 18.84 -0.08 13.49
C ASN A 79 17.78 0.80 12.80
N GLY A 80 17.40 0.46 11.57
CA GLY A 80 16.34 1.09 10.81
C GLY A 80 15.06 0.25 10.82
N ILE A 81 15.04 -0.79 9.98
CA ILE A 81 13.83 -1.57 9.65
C ILE A 81 13.16 -2.14 10.91
N GLU A 82 13.89 -2.93 11.69
CA GLU A 82 13.36 -3.60 12.88
C GLU A 82 12.85 -2.59 13.92
N ARG A 83 13.59 -1.51 14.14
CA ARG A 83 13.22 -0.47 15.12
C ARG A 83 11.98 0.29 14.72
N VAL A 84 11.90 0.70 13.46
CA VAL A 84 10.75 1.45 12.93
C VAL A 84 9.51 0.57 12.89
N SER A 85 9.62 -0.67 12.39
CA SER A 85 8.48 -1.59 12.33
C SER A 85 7.97 -1.99 13.72
N LYS A 86 8.84 -2.19 14.71
CA LYS A 86 8.44 -2.45 16.11
C LYS A 86 7.66 -1.30 16.74
N PHE A 87 7.89 -0.07 16.28
CA PHE A 87 7.16 1.11 16.73
C PHE A 87 5.84 1.32 15.96
N MET A 88 5.88 1.20 14.63
CA MET A 88 4.72 1.47 13.77
C MET A 88 3.62 0.40 13.90
N MET A 89 3.96 -0.89 13.97
CA MET A 89 2.96 -1.97 13.98
C MET A 89 1.98 -1.91 15.16
N PRO A 90 2.40 -1.72 16.42
CA PRO A 90 1.46 -1.58 17.53
C PRO A 90 0.53 -0.36 17.37
N ILE A 91 1.06 0.76 16.88
CA ILE A 91 0.27 1.97 16.66
C ILE A 91 -0.76 1.74 15.55
N LEU A 92 -0.39 1.05 14.47
CA LEU A 92 -1.31 0.65 13.41
C LEU A 92 -2.51 -0.13 13.96
N ILE A 93 -2.28 -1.12 14.83
CA ILE A 93 -3.35 -1.92 15.44
C ILE A 93 -4.28 -1.03 16.27
N VAL A 94 -3.71 -0.16 17.11
CA VAL A 94 -4.49 0.74 18.00
C VAL A 94 -5.31 1.73 17.18
N LEU A 95 -4.71 2.38 16.19
CA LEU A 95 -5.41 3.32 15.32
C LEU A 95 -6.52 2.61 14.54
N SER A 96 -6.24 1.40 14.04
CA SER A 96 -7.22 0.63 13.28
C SER A 96 -8.43 0.27 14.13
N LEU A 97 -8.22 -0.10 15.40
CA LEU A 97 -9.30 -0.39 16.35
C LEU A 97 -10.16 0.86 16.61
N ILE A 98 -9.52 2.00 16.90
CA ILE A 98 -10.21 3.27 17.20
C ILE A 98 -11.11 3.67 16.02
N ILE A 99 -10.56 3.66 14.80
CA ILE A 99 -11.29 4.07 13.60
C ILE A 99 -12.40 3.06 13.28
N SER A 100 -12.15 1.76 13.44
CA SER A 100 -13.17 0.72 13.23
C SER A 100 -14.37 0.93 14.15
N ILE A 101 -14.13 1.14 15.46
CA ILE A 101 -15.19 1.42 16.44
C ILE A 101 -15.94 2.70 16.07
N TYR A 102 -15.22 3.76 15.68
CA TYR A 102 -15.85 5.01 15.28
C TYR A 102 -16.75 4.85 14.03
N SER A 103 -16.27 4.09 13.05
CA SER A 103 -16.97 3.79 11.80
C SER A 103 -18.27 3.01 12.03
N VAL A 104 -18.22 1.92 12.79
CA VAL A 104 -19.40 1.07 13.04
C VAL A 104 -20.46 1.71 13.96
N THR A 105 -20.09 2.73 14.73
CA THR A 105 -21.02 3.47 15.61
C THR A 105 -21.79 4.57 14.88
N ARG A 106 -21.52 4.81 13.59
CA ARG A 106 -22.25 5.84 12.83
C ARG A 106 -23.68 5.37 12.50
N PRO A 107 -24.67 6.28 12.47
CA PRO A 107 -26.01 5.96 11.99
C PRO A 107 -25.95 5.38 10.56
N GLY A 108 -26.63 4.25 10.32
CA GLY A 108 -26.62 3.57 9.03
C GLY A 108 -25.42 2.63 8.76
N ALA A 109 -24.37 2.67 9.60
CA ALA A 109 -23.16 1.87 9.41
C ALA A 109 -23.41 0.35 9.48
N MET A 110 -24.43 -0.09 10.22
CA MET A 110 -24.76 -1.51 10.39
C MET A 110 -25.12 -2.19 9.07
N GLU A 111 -25.70 -1.46 8.11
CA GLU A 111 -25.96 -2.02 6.77
C GLU A 111 -24.66 -2.28 6.01
N GLY A 112 -23.63 -1.44 6.19
CA GLY A 112 -22.29 -1.69 5.67
C GLY A 112 -21.60 -2.88 6.34
N VAL A 113 -21.78 -3.06 7.66
CA VAL A 113 -21.27 -4.24 8.37
C VAL A 113 -21.93 -5.52 7.84
N LYS A 114 -23.24 -5.51 7.63
CA LYS A 114 -23.96 -6.63 7.02
C LYS A 114 -23.47 -6.90 5.60
N TYR A 115 -23.33 -5.86 4.79
CA TYR A 115 -22.80 -5.98 3.43
C TYR A 115 -21.40 -6.61 3.41
N PHE A 116 -20.55 -6.27 4.38
CA PHE A 116 -19.19 -6.78 4.47
C PHE A 116 -19.10 -8.22 4.99
N LEU A 117 -19.83 -8.56 6.06
CA LEU A 117 -19.63 -9.81 6.79
C LEU A 117 -20.66 -10.90 6.45
N VAL A 118 -21.84 -10.55 5.93
CA VAL A 118 -22.88 -11.52 5.60
C VAL A 118 -22.66 -12.02 4.17
N PRO A 119 -22.33 -13.31 3.97
CA PRO A 119 -22.09 -13.83 2.63
C PRO A 119 -23.35 -13.72 1.76
N ASN A 120 -23.20 -13.20 0.54
CA ASN A 120 -24.26 -13.16 -0.46
C ASN A 120 -23.95 -14.12 -1.61
N PRO A 121 -24.62 -15.28 -1.71
CA PRO A 121 -24.38 -16.26 -2.77
C PRO A 121 -24.60 -15.71 -4.19
N LYS A 122 -25.39 -14.63 -4.35
CA LYS A 122 -25.60 -13.99 -5.66
C LYS A 122 -24.34 -13.30 -6.19
N ASN A 123 -23.42 -12.93 -5.31
CA ASN A 123 -22.14 -12.29 -5.67
C ASN A 123 -21.01 -13.31 -5.87
N PHE A 124 -21.31 -14.60 -5.68
CA PHE A 124 -20.32 -15.66 -5.87
C PHE A 124 -20.15 -15.97 -7.36
N SER A 125 -18.89 -16.05 -7.78
CA SER A 125 -18.50 -16.58 -9.08
C SER A 125 -17.12 -17.22 -8.98
N TRP A 126 -16.76 -18.06 -9.95
CA TRP A 126 -15.39 -18.60 -10.01
C TRP A 126 -14.35 -17.48 -10.20
N MET A 127 -14.75 -16.37 -10.85
CA MET A 127 -13.91 -15.18 -10.97
C MET A 127 -13.69 -14.51 -9.61
N SER A 128 -14.66 -14.56 -8.70
CA SER A 128 -14.52 -14.05 -7.32
C SER A 128 -13.46 -14.86 -6.55
N VAL A 129 -13.36 -16.17 -6.79
CA VAL A 129 -12.30 -17.02 -6.20
C VAL A 129 -10.94 -16.64 -6.75
N VAL A 130 -10.80 -16.46 -8.07
CA VAL A 130 -9.55 -16.03 -8.70
C VAL A 130 -9.11 -14.67 -8.18
N ALA A 131 -10.03 -13.71 -8.06
CA ALA A 131 -9.74 -12.39 -7.50
C ALA A 131 -9.30 -12.46 -6.02
N ALA A 132 -9.96 -13.28 -5.20
CA ALA A 132 -9.59 -13.49 -3.80
C ALA A 132 -8.20 -14.12 -3.66
N MET A 133 -7.86 -15.10 -4.51
CA MET A 133 -6.52 -15.69 -4.55
C MET A 133 -5.46 -14.65 -4.93
N GLY A 134 -5.72 -13.83 -5.96
CA GLY A 134 -4.80 -12.76 -6.36
C GLY A 134 -4.56 -11.75 -5.22
N GLN A 135 -5.61 -11.35 -4.51
CA GLN A 135 -5.50 -10.48 -3.34
C GLN A 135 -4.71 -11.14 -2.20
N MET A 136 -4.88 -12.43 -1.96
CA MET A 136 -4.11 -13.17 -0.95
C MET A 136 -2.61 -13.17 -1.25
N PHE A 137 -2.22 -13.44 -2.51
CA PHE A 137 -0.81 -13.38 -2.92
C PHE A 137 -0.21 -11.99 -2.71
N TYR A 138 -0.97 -10.93 -3.05
CA TYR A 138 -0.54 -9.55 -2.85
C TYR A 138 -0.41 -9.18 -1.37
N SER A 139 -1.44 -9.47 -0.57
CA SER A 139 -1.51 -9.13 0.87
C SER A 139 -0.36 -9.78 1.65
N LEU A 140 -0.13 -11.08 1.40
CA LEU A 140 0.94 -11.83 2.06
C LEU A 140 2.32 -11.60 1.45
N SER A 141 2.45 -10.71 0.44
CA SER A 141 3.72 -10.41 -0.24
C SER A 141 4.41 -11.66 -0.81
N ILE A 142 3.61 -12.63 -1.26
CA ILE A 142 4.10 -13.88 -1.83
C ILE A 142 4.54 -13.62 -3.28
N ALA A 143 5.63 -14.27 -3.70
CA ALA A 143 6.19 -14.15 -5.06
C ALA A 143 6.78 -12.77 -5.43
N MET A 144 7.12 -11.95 -4.42
CA MET A 144 7.84 -10.68 -4.59
C MET A 144 9.29 -10.74 -4.05
N GLY A 145 9.80 -11.92 -3.67
CA GLY A 145 11.12 -12.07 -3.03
C GLY A 145 11.21 -11.57 -1.58
N ILE A 146 10.24 -10.79 -1.10
CA ILE A 146 10.23 -10.16 0.23
C ILE A 146 10.36 -11.18 1.36
N LEU A 147 9.53 -12.23 1.36
CA LEU A 147 9.57 -13.26 2.40
C LEU A 147 10.89 -14.04 2.40
N ILE A 148 11.51 -14.21 1.23
CA ILE A 148 12.83 -14.86 1.10
C ILE A 148 13.91 -13.95 1.70
N THR A 149 13.89 -12.65 1.40
CA THR A 149 14.80 -11.65 1.97
C THR A 149 14.69 -11.61 3.49
N PHE A 150 13.48 -11.50 4.06
CA PHE A 150 13.34 -11.44 5.51
C PHE A 150 13.63 -12.79 6.19
N GLY A 151 13.31 -13.90 5.52
CA GLY A 151 13.67 -15.24 5.98
C GLY A 151 15.18 -15.46 6.08
N SER A 152 15.98 -14.88 5.16
CA SER A 152 17.44 -15.00 5.19
C SER A 152 18.08 -14.30 6.40
N TYR A 153 17.37 -13.35 7.02
CA TYR A 153 17.79 -12.66 8.24
C TYR A 153 17.33 -13.35 9.53
N MET A 154 16.47 -14.37 9.44
CA MET A 154 15.98 -15.08 10.62
C MET A 154 17.08 -15.94 11.25
N LYS A 155 17.06 -16.01 12.59
CA LYS A 155 17.96 -16.90 13.32
C LYS A 155 17.48 -18.35 13.18
N LYS A 156 18.43 -19.28 13.22
CA LYS A 156 18.18 -20.73 13.04
C LYS A 156 17.29 -21.37 14.12
N ASP A 157 17.11 -20.72 15.26
CA ASP A 157 16.30 -21.18 16.38
C ASP A 157 14.83 -20.72 16.31
N ILE A 158 14.47 -19.92 15.31
CA ILE A 158 13.09 -19.43 15.13
C ILE A 158 12.31 -20.39 14.23
N SER A 159 11.14 -20.83 14.71
CA SER A 159 10.17 -21.61 13.94
C SER A 159 9.60 -20.77 12.79
N ILE A 160 9.85 -21.21 11.55
CA ILE A 160 9.33 -20.55 10.35
C ILE A 160 7.82 -20.77 10.25
N GLU A 161 7.35 -21.96 10.61
CA GLU A 161 5.95 -22.35 10.58
C GLU A 161 5.11 -21.50 11.54
N ASP A 162 5.56 -21.32 12.79
CA ASP A 162 4.85 -20.49 13.77
C ASP A 162 4.88 -19.01 13.36
N SER A 163 6.00 -18.55 12.80
CA SER A 163 6.12 -17.18 12.28
C SER A 163 5.15 -16.94 11.13
N THR A 164 5.07 -17.87 10.18
CA THR A 164 4.15 -17.83 9.04
C THR A 164 2.70 -17.78 9.50
N ARG A 165 2.31 -18.67 10.43
CA ARG A 165 0.96 -18.67 11.00
C ARG A 165 0.58 -17.35 11.66
N ASN A 166 1.51 -16.73 12.39
CA ASN A 166 1.26 -15.43 13.00
C ASN A 166 1.06 -14.34 11.96
N VAL A 167 1.90 -14.31 10.91
CA VAL A 167 1.75 -13.35 9.80
C VAL A 167 0.37 -13.48 9.15
N GLU A 168 -0.07 -14.69 8.81
CA GLU A 168 -1.39 -14.92 8.21
C GLU A 168 -2.55 -14.42 9.08
N VAL A 169 -2.48 -14.68 10.39
CA VAL A 169 -3.52 -14.26 11.35
C VAL A 169 -3.57 -12.74 11.47
N PHE A 170 -2.41 -12.09 11.64
CA PHE A 170 -2.35 -10.63 11.80
C PHE A 170 -2.70 -9.89 10.51
N ASP A 171 -2.25 -10.38 9.36
CA ASP A 171 -2.61 -9.83 8.05
C ASP A 171 -4.13 -9.87 7.83
N THR A 172 -4.73 -11.04 8.04
CA THR A 172 -6.18 -11.22 7.92
C THR A 172 -6.96 -10.35 8.91
N ALA A 173 -6.51 -10.26 10.16
CA ALA A 173 -7.16 -9.44 11.18
C ALA A 173 -7.13 -7.94 10.80
N ILE A 174 -5.99 -7.44 10.31
CA ILE A 174 -5.86 -6.06 9.85
C ILE A 174 -6.69 -5.81 8.60
N ALA A 175 -6.76 -6.76 7.66
CA ALA A 175 -7.62 -6.65 6.48
C ALA A 175 -9.11 -6.56 6.85
N ILE A 176 -9.57 -7.37 7.80
CA ILE A 176 -10.94 -7.30 8.33
C ILE A 176 -11.19 -5.94 9.01
N MET A 177 -10.24 -5.47 9.82
CA MET A 177 -10.34 -4.16 10.45
C MET A 177 -10.36 -3.04 9.42
N ALA A 178 -9.55 -3.10 8.36
CA ALA A 178 -9.59 -2.14 7.26
C ALA A 178 -10.94 -2.12 6.54
N GLY A 179 -11.54 -3.28 6.30
CA GLY A 179 -12.91 -3.39 5.81
C GLY A 179 -13.92 -2.71 6.74
N LEU A 180 -13.82 -2.94 8.06
CA LEU A 180 -14.68 -2.32 9.08
C LEU A 180 -14.43 -0.82 9.28
N MET A 181 -13.24 -0.31 8.97
CA MET A 181 -12.95 1.12 8.98
C MET A 181 -13.67 1.83 7.83
N ILE A 182 -13.60 1.26 6.62
CA ILE A 182 -13.99 1.91 5.37
C ILE A 182 -15.46 1.66 5.05
N ILE A 183 -15.89 0.40 4.98
CA ILE A 183 -17.19 0.01 4.42
C ILE A 183 -18.37 0.57 5.23
N PRO A 184 -18.42 0.45 6.57
CA PRO A 184 -19.52 0.99 7.36
C PRO A 184 -19.64 2.51 7.26
N ALA A 185 -18.51 3.23 7.25
CA ALA A 185 -18.49 4.69 7.11
C ALA A 185 -19.01 5.13 5.73
N VAL A 186 -18.59 4.45 4.66
CA VAL A 186 -19.07 4.72 3.30
C VAL A 186 -20.57 4.43 3.17
N PHE A 187 -21.09 3.35 3.75
CA PHE A 187 -22.52 3.05 3.76
C PHE A 187 -23.34 4.08 4.55
N ALA A 188 -22.85 4.48 5.71
CA ALA A 188 -23.47 5.52 6.52
C ALA A 188 -23.58 6.86 5.76
N PHE A 189 -22.55 7.20 4.98
CA PHE A 189 -22.52 8.43 4.18
C PHE A 189 -23.36 8.34 2.89
N SER A 190 -23.28 7.22 2.16
CA SER A 190 -23.91 7.04 0.85
C SER A 190 -25.41 6.68 0.90
N GLY A 191 -25.99 6.57 2.09
CA GLY A 191 -27.35 6.06 2.26
C GLY A 191 -27.49 4.58 1.91
N GLY A 192 -26.42 3.80 2.06
CA GLY A 192 -26.38 2.37 1.77
C GLY A 192 -26.14 2.00 0.30
N ASN A 193 -25.63 2.92 -0.53
CA ASN A 193 -25.30 2.60 -1.93
C ASN A 193 -23.89 1.98 -2.05
N PRO A 194 -23.78 0.67 -2.39
CA PRO A 194 -22.49 -0.02 -2.51
C PRO A 194 -21.63 0.44 -3.70
N ASP A 195 -22.20 1.12 -4.70
CA ASP A 195 -21.47 1.57 -5.90
C ASP A 195 -20.34 2.54 -5.53
N THR A 196 -20.49 3.25 -4.41
CA THR A 196 -19.48 4.16 -3.86
C THR A 196 -18.22 3.46 -3.35
N LEU A 197 -18.24 2.13 -3.20
CA LEU A 197 -17.07 1.31 -2.83
C LEU A 197 -16.17 0.93 -4.02
N GLN A 198 -16.66 1.01 -5.26
CA GLN A 198 -15.95 0.48 -6.44
C GLN A 198 -14.98 1.50 -7.08
N ALA A 199 -14.22 2.23 -6.28
CA ALA A 199 -13.43 3.37 -6.75
C ALA A 199 -11.90 3.15 -6.74
N GLY A 200 -11.39 1.96 -6.41
CA GLY A 200 -9.94 1.71 -6.38
C GLY A 200 -9.19 2.73 -5.48
N PRO A 201 -8.03 3.27 -5.89
CA PRO A 201 -7.34 4.34 -5.16
C PRO A 201 -8.21 5.59 -4.92
N ALA A 202 -9.14 5.90 -5.81
CA ALA A 202 -10.04 7.04 -5.67
C ALA A 202 -11.00 6.88 -4.47
N LEU A 203 -11.25 5.65 -3.99
CA LEU A 203 -12.00 5.44 -2.75
C LEU A 203 -11.34 6.15 -1.56
N MET A 204 -10.02 5.98 -1.42
CA MET A 204 -9.26 6.51 -0.28
C MET A 204 -9.09 8.03 -0.36
N PHE A 205 -8.86 8.58 -1.56
CA PHE A 205 -8.51 10.00 -1.70
C PHE A 205 -9.68 10.91 -2.12
N ILE A 206 -10.82 10.35 -2.52
CA ILE A 206 -12.03 11.12 -2.89
C ILE A 206 -13.19 10.78 -1.96
N THR A 207 -13.56 9.50 -1.86
CA THR A 207 -14.75 9.10 -1.11
C THR A 207 -14.55 9.25 0.40
N ILE A 208 -13.43 8.75 0.94
CA ILE A 208 -13.17 8.80 2.38
C ILE A 208 -13.10 10.23 2.96
N PRO A 209 -12.44 11.21 2.30
CA PRO A 209 -12.48 12.59 2.77
C PRO A 209 -13.90 13.16 2.85
N LYS A 210 -14.77 12.87 1.87
CA LYS A 210 -16.18 13.27 1.89
C LYS A 210 -16.93 12.62 3.05
N VAL A 211 -16.69 11.33 3.30
CA VAL A 211 -17.27 10.61 4.42
C VAL A 211 -16.88 11.27 5.74
N PHE A 212 -15.59 11.55 5.94
CA PHE A 212 -15.08 12.20 7.15
C PHE A 212 -15.66 13.59 7.35
N GLU A 213 -15.74 14.42 6.31
CA GLU A 213 -16.33 15.76 6.42
C GLU A 213 -17.79 15.74 6.92
N ASN A 214 -18.54 14.68 6.61
CA ASN A 214 -19.92 14.50 7.04
C ASN A 214 -20.05 13.84 8.43
N MET A 215 -18.95 13.36 9.00
CA MET A 215 -18.87 12.87 10.37
C MET A 215 -18.43 14.03 11.24
N GLY A 216 -19.22 14.51 12.21
CA GLY A 216 -18.90 15.73 12.98
C GLY A 216 -17.51 15.83 13.66
N LEU A 217 -16.71 14.76 13.71
CA LEU A 217 -15.28 14.75 14.12
C LEU A 217 -14.32 14.47 12.93
N GLY A 218 -14.69 14.88 11.73
CA GLY A 218 -14.06 14.52 10.46
C GLY A 218 -12.58 14.80 10.37
N THR A 219 -12.15 15.97 10.85
CA THR A 219 -10.74 16.36 10.83
C THR A 219 -9.90 15.44 11.72
N ALA A 220 -10.34 15.16 12.96
CA ALA A 220 -9.61 14.30 13.89
C ALA A 220 -9.49 12.87 13.37
N ILE A 221 -10.59 12.32 12.86
CA ILE A 221 -10.61 10.96 12.30
C ILE A 221 -9.79 10.88 11.00
N GLY A 222 -9.83 11.92 10.17
CA GLY A 222 -8.98 12.04 8.99
C GLY A 222 -7.48 12.03 9.33
N ILE A 223 -7.06 12.75 10.37
CA ILE A 223 -5.68 12.70 10.87
C ILE A 223 -5.30 11.27 11.28
N LEU A 224 -6.13 10.61 12.10
CA LEU A 224 -5.84 9.24 12.57
C LEU A 224 -5.79 8.24 11.40
N PHE A 225 -6.69 8.37 10.43
CA PHE A 225 -6.76 7.51 9.26
C PHE A 225 -5.55 7.67 8.35
N PHE A 226 -5.22 8.90 7.92
CA PHE A 226 -4.06 9.11 7.04
C PHE A 226 -2.73 8.88 7.77
N LEU A 227 -2.68 9.03 9.10
CA LEU A 227 -1.52 8.62 9.90
C LEU A 227 -1.35 7.09 9.93
N LEU A 228 -2.45 6.35 10.11
CA LEU A 228 -2.45 4.89 10.00
C LEU A 228 -2.00 4.46 8.61
N VAL A 229 -2.58 5.02 7.56
CA VAL A 229 -2.21 4.67 6.18
C VAL A 229 -0.75 5.02 5.92
N LEU A 230 -0.23 6.12 6.46
CA LEU A 230 1.18 6.49 6.31
C LEU A 230 2.10 5.44 6.94
N PHE A 231 1.79 4.96 8.15
CA PHE A 231 2.57 3.92 8.80
C PHE A 231 2.52 2.60 8.02
N ALA A 232 1.35 2.20 7.53
CA ALA A 232 1.19 0.99 6.72
C ALA A 232 1.93 1.10 5.38
N ALA A 233 1.89 2.28 4.75
CA ALA A 233 2.63 2.57 3.53
C ALA A 233 4.14 2.53 3.78
N LEU A 234 4.63 3.15 4.85
CA LEU A 234 6.05 3.14 5.18
C LEU A 234 6.57 1.73 5.47
N THR A 235 5.89 0.93 6.29
CA THR A 235 6.33 -0.45 6.60
C THR A 235 6.41 -1.31 5.34
N SER A 236 5.45 -1.18 4.43
CA SER A 236 5.43 -1.94 3.17
C SER A 236 6.51 -1.46 2.20
N SER A 237 6.69 -0.13 2.08
CA SER A 237 7.75 0.48 1.27
C SER A 237 9.14 0.05 1.73
N ILE A 238 9.36 -0.02 3.05
CA ILE A 238 10.60 -0.54 3.64
C ILE A 238 10.83 -2.00 3.25
N ALA A 239 9.82 -2.86 3.37
CA ALA A 239 9.95 -4.27 3.02
C ALA A 239 10.27 -4.49 1.54
N LEU A 240 9.57 -3.78 0.65
CA LEU A 240 9.81 -3.80 -0.79
C LEU A 240 11.21 -3.26 -1.15
N THR A 241 11.60 -2.13 -0.56
CA THR A 241 12.92 -1.52 -0.83
C THR A 241 14.05 -2.39 -0.31
N GLU A 242 13.89 -3.03 0.85
CA GLU A 242 14.89 -3.95 1.38
C GLU A 242 15.06 -5.17 0.47
N SER A 243 13.97 -5.73 -0.05
CA SER A 243 14.04 -6.86 -0.99
C SER A 243 14.73 -6.48 -2.30
N ALA A 244 14.46 -5.28 -2.81
CA ALA A 244 15.19 -4.73 -3.95
C ALA A 244 16.69 -4.57 -3.64
N VAL A 245 17.04 -4.00 -2.48
CA VAL A 245 18.46 -3.79 -2.08
C VAL A 245 19.18 -5.11 -1.86
N SER A 246 18.57 -6.07 -1.16
CA SER A 246 19.16 -7.37 -0.86
C SER A 246 19.47 -8.15 -2.12
N THR A 247 18.62 -8.06 -3.13
CA THR A 247 18.87 -8.66 -4.45
C THR A 247 20.21 -8.21 -5.01
N PHE A 248 20.49 -6.90 -5.02
CA PHE A 248 21.75 -6.38 -5.56
C PHE A 248 22.96 -6.77 -4.68
N GLU A 249 22.77 -6.93 -3.37
CA GLU A 249 23.80 -7.45 -2.47
C GLU A 249 24.11 -8.92 -2.75
N ASP A 250 23.08 -9.77 -2.87
CA ASP A 250 23.22 -11.23 -2.96
C ASP A 250 23.62 -11.70 -4.37
N GLU A 251 22.99 -11.16 -5.43
CA GLU A 251 23.21 -11.62 -6.81
C GLU A 251 24.41 -10.92 -7.49
N ILE A 252 24.63 -9.63 -7.19
CA ILE A 252 25.70 -8.83 -7.82
C ILE A 252 26.92 -8.67 -6.87
N GLY A 253 26.79 -9.03 -5.60
CA GLY A 253 27.88 -8.91 -4.62
C GLY A 253 28.22 -7.46 -4.26
N TRP A 254 27.30 -6.53 -4.48
CA TRP A 254 27.51 -5.12 -4.17
C TRP A 254 27.39 -4.85 -2.68
N SER A 255 28.10 -3.83 -2.18
CA SER A 255 27.91 -3.41 -0.79
C SER A 255 26.55 -2.75 -0.61
N ARG A 256 25.90 -2.98 0.53
CA ARG A 256 24.63 -2.35 0.93
C ARG A 256 24.51 -0.88 0.52
N LYS A 257 25.53 -0.07 0.82
CA LYS A 257 25.51 1.37 0.49
C LYS A 257 25.37 1.63 -1.01
N LYS A 258 26.09 0.87 -1.85
CA LYS A 258 25.99 0.98 -3.31
C LYS A 258 24.62 0.52 -3.81
N SER A 259 24.15 -0.63 -3.30
CA SER A 259 22.82 -1.18 -3.63
C SER A 259 21.69 -0.22 -3.24
N THR A 260 21.71 0.35 -2.03
CA THR A 260 20.72 1.34 -1.57
C THR A 260 20.73 2.60 -2.43
N VAL A 261 21.91 3.11 -2.82
CA VAL A 261 21.99 4.28 -3.70
C VAL A 261 21.41 3.97 -5.08
N LEU A 262 21.74 2.81 -5.66
CA LEU A 262 21.18 2.40 -6.95
C LEU A 262 19.66 2.28 -6.90
N VAL A 263 19.13 1.54 -5.92
CA VAL A 263 17.69 1.37 -5.73
C VAL A 263 17.01 2.72 -5.48
N GLY A 264 17.64 3.61 -4.71
CA GLY A 264 17.13 4.97 -4.50
C GLY A 264 17.08 5.80 -5.79
N VAL A 265 18.07 5.69 -6.66
CA VAL A 265 18.04 6.34 -7.98
C VAL A 265 16.93 5.76 -8.85
N ILE A 266 16.76 4.43 -8.89
CA ILE A 266 15.68 3.77 -9.65
C ILE A 266 14.32 4.21 -9.12
N MET A 267 14.15 4.19 -7.80
CA MET A 267 12.95 4.64 -7.09
C MET A 267 12.58 6.06 -7.46
N ILE A 268 13.54 7.00 -7.45
CA ILE A 268 13.31 8.38 -7.85
C ILE A 268 12.96 8.45 -9.34
N VAL A 269 13.76 7.87 -10.23
CA VAL A 269 13.55 8.01 -11.68
C VAL A 269 12.22 7.41 -12.14
N LEU A 270 11.93 6.16 -11.77
CA LEU A 270 10.67 5.49 -12.17
C LEU A 270 9.46 6.06 -11.43
N GLY A 271 9.66 6.49 -10.18
CA GLY A 271 8.61 7.12 -9.38
C GLY A 271 8.26 8.51 -9.91
N SER A 272 9.23 9.30 -10.36
CA SER A 272 9.00 10.58 -11.04
C SER A 272 8.20 10.40 -12.35
N LEU A 273 8.48 9.36 -13.14
CA LEU A 273 7.66 9.04 -14.33
C LEU A 273 6.20 8.76 -13.93
N SER A 274 5.99 8.00 -12.86
CA SER A 274 4.66 7.66 -12.34
C SER A 274 3.92 8.87 -11.73
N SER A 275 4.64 9.69 -10.95
CA SER A 275 4.18 10.90 -10.29
C SER A 275 3.76 11.97 -11.30
N LEU A 276 4.63 12.26 -12.27
CA LEU A 276 4.37 13.26 -13.30
C LEU A 276 3.42 12.76 -14.40
N GLY A 277 3.15 11.45 -14.45
CA GLY A 277 2.26 10.81 -15.41
C GLY A 277 0.82 11.31 -15.35
N TYR A 278 0.32 11.76 -14.20
CA TYR A 278 -1.02 12.35 -14.11
C TYR A 278 -1.06 13.86 -14.39
N GLY A 279 0.10 14.48 -14.59
CA GLY A 279 0.24 15.92 -14.82
C GLY A 279 1.09 16.22 -16.06
N PRO A 280 2.33 16.74 -15.92
CA PRO A 280 3.13 17.17 -17.06
C PRO A 280 3.38 16.11 -18.13
N LEU A 281 3.41 14.82 -17.76
CA LEU A 281 3.66 13.71 -18.68
C LEU A 281 2.37 12.97 -19.10
N ALA A 282 1.18 13.49 -18.80
CA ALA A 282 -0.10 12.83 -19.09
C ALA A 282 -0.38 12.59 -20.58
N PHE A 283 0.38 13.24 -21.46
CA PHE A 283 0.34 13.00 -22.90
C PHE A 283 1.04 11.70 -23.32
N VAL A 284 1.94 11.16 -22.48
CA VAL A 284 2.63 9.90 -22.73
C VAL A 284 1.86 8.77 -22.05
N LYS A 285 1.26 7.90 -22.85
CA LYS A 285 0.55 6.71 -22.37
C LYS A 285 1.20 5.46 -22.90
N ILE A 286 1.32 4.44 -22.05
CA ILE A 286 1.83 3.12 -22.43
C ILE A 286 0.63 2.20 -22.55
N ILE A 287 0.34 1.72 -23.76
CA ILE A 287 -0.82 0.85 -24.04
C ILE A 287 -2.14 1.52 -23.56
N GLY A 288 -2.23 2.85 -23.69
CA GLY A 288 -3.40 3.64 -23.27
C GLY A 288 -3.50 3.92 -21.76
N MET A 289 -2.57 3.43 -20.94
CA MET A 289 -2.51 3.65 -19.48
C MET A 289 -1.50 4.74 -19.11
N GLN A 290 -1.70 5.39 -17.96
CA GLN A 290 -0.67 6.27 -17.37
C GLN A 290 0.47 5.41 -16.81
N PHE A 291 1.64 6.02 -16.55
CA PHE A 291 2.81 5.30 -16.06
C PHE A 291 2.54 4.48 -14.79
N LEU A 292 1.90 5.09 -13.78
CA LEU A 292 1.56 4.39 -12.53
C LEU A 292 0.64 3.19 -12.81
N ASP A 293 -0.44 3.40 -13.56
CA ASP A 293 -1.40 2.35 -13.90
C ASP A 293 -0.73 1.21 -14.71
N PHE A 294 0.19 1.56 -15.61
CA PHE A 294 0.92 0.59 -16.42
C PHE A 294 1.86 -0.27 -15.56
N PHE A 295 2.64 0.36 -14.67
CA PHE A 295 3.53 -0.38 -13.79
C PHE A 295 2.76 -1.26 -12.81
N ASP A 296 1.66 -0.74 -12.25
CA ASP A 296 0.76 -1.52 -11.38
C ASP A 296 0.15 -2.72 -12.13
N PHE A 297 -0.34 -2.53 -13.36
CA PHE A 297 -0.85 -3.61 -14.18
C PHE A 297 0.24 -4.66 -14.48
N LEU A 298 1.43 -4.21 -14.88
CA LEU A 298 2.54 -5.10 -15.22
C LEU A 298 2.96 -5.95 -14.01
N THR A 299 3.08 -5.36 -12.83
CA THR A 299 3.50 -6.08 -11.63
C THR A 299 2.37 -6.95 -11.08
N ASN A 300 1.19 -6.37 -10.80
CA ASN A 300 0.08 -7.02 -10.12
C ASN A 300 -0.64 -8.06 -10.98
N SER A 301 -0.85 -7.76 -12.25
CA SER A 301 -1.68 -8.60 -13.13
C SER A 301 -0.86 -9.58 -13.96
N VAL A 302 0.45 -9.36 -14.13
CA VAL A 302 1.29 -10.18 -15.01
C VAL A 302 2.45 -10.82 -14.24
N MET A 303 3.38 -10.03 -13.71
CA MET A 303 4.63 -10.57 -13.15
C MET A 303 4.41 -11.41 -11.91
N MET A 304 3.60 -10.94 -10.95
CA MET A 304 3.39 -11.66 -9.69
C MET A 304 2.63 -12.97 -9.83
N PRO A 305 1.53 -13.06 -10.60
CA PRO A 305 0.89 -14.34 -10.86
C PRO A 305 1.85 -15.36 -11.50
N ILE A 306 2.68 -14.92 -12.44
CA ILE A 306 3.70 -15.78 -13.06
C ILE A 306 4.73 -16.21 -12.03
N ALA A 307 5.28 -15.27 -11.26
CA ALA A 307 6.23 -15.54 -10.20
C ALA A 307 5.68 -16.53 -9.14
N ALA A 308 4.40 -16.40 -8.78
CA ALA A 308 3.73 -17.28 -7.83
C ALA A 308 3.58 -18.71 -8.37
N LEU A 309 3.11 -18.86 -9.62
CA LEU A 309 3.02 -20.15 -10.29
C LEU A 309 4.40 -20.82 -10.35
N MET A 310 5.42 -20.07 -10.77
CA MET A 310 6.78 -20.59 -10.89
C MET A 310 7.34 -21.02 -9.52
N THR A 311 7.15 -20.22 -8.47
CA THR A 311 7.58 -20.56 -7.10
C THR A 311 6.83 -21.77 -6.52
N SER A 312 5.61 -22.03 -6.98
CA SER A 312 4.83 -23.19 -6.51
C SER A 312 5.18 -24.50 -7.23
N LEU A 313 5.72 -24.42 -8.44
CA LEU A 313 6.07 -25.56 -9.28
C LEU A 313 7.52 -26.03 -9.11
N TRP A 314 8.40 -25.17 -8.57
CA TRP A 314 9.85 -25.37 -8.45
C TRP A 314 10.36 -24.90 -7.09
#